data_AF-A0A7R8H6B9-F1
#
_entry.id   AF-A0A7R8H6B9-F1
#
_cell.length_a   1.000
_cell.length_b   1.000
_cell.length_c   1.000
_cell.angle_alpha   90.00
_cell.angle_beta   90.00
_cell.angle_gamma   90.00
#
_symmetry.space_group_name_H-M   'P 1'
#
loop_
_entity.id
_entity.type
_entity.pdbx_description
1 polymer ?
#
loop_
_entity_poly.entity_id
_entity_poly.type
_entity_poly.pdbx_seq_one_letter_code
_entity_poly.pdbx_strand_id
1 'polypeptide(L)'
;MEWLLSYVWKRQISLHKIANHGIPELVPILYRADLLTSEMIHFIHQMAYYITFEAMECSWDQLITHLRQAESLDETIDAHEQFLTTLLKRALLDENSREVLTQLRAIYDRIIEFQNIQNKLYALAVAESEARRAFAERMESQMQKGRYGVTAQEEDEYNIERKNFAKNILGDMKAQLKIVSQSYQDMVRTFLLQLTCSQDQNLRFLSFRVDFNSHYKRTDARLGTPVDIST
;
A
#
# COMPACT_ATOMS: atom_id res chain seq x y z
N MET A 1 -3.47 -1.00 9.56
CA MET A 1 -3.09 -0.60 8.18
C MET A 1 -3.03 0.91 8.01
N GLU A 2 -3.99 1.71 8.49
CA GLU A 2 -3.94 3.18 8.32
C GLU A 2 -2.73 3.86 8.97
N TRP A 3 -2.32 3.41 10.16
CA TRP A 3 -1.07 3.87 10.78
C TRP A 3 0.16 3.61 9.89
N LEU A 4 0.16 2.45 9.20
CA LEU A 4 1.22 2.05 8.28
C LEU A 4 1.37 3.06 7.14
N LEU A 5 0.24 3.51 6.58
CA LEU A 5 0.20 4.49 5.50
C LEU A 5 0.76 5.83 5.95
N SER A 6 0.34 6.29 7.13
CA SER A 6 0.86 7.53 7.72
C SER A 6 2.37 7.47 7.95
N TYR A 7 2.88 6.32 8.37
CA TYR A 7 4.30 6.08 8.57
C TYR A 7 5.09 6.06 7.24
N VAL A 8 4.60 5.33 6.25
CA VAL A 8 5.18 5.24 4.91
C VAL A 8 5.27 6.63 4.26
N TRP A 9 4.18 7.38 4.29
CA TRP A 9 4.10 8.70 3.66
C TRP A 9 5.10 9.69 4.28
N LYS A 10 5.21 9.72 5.61
CA LYS A 10 6.22 10.54 6.30
C LYS A 10 7.65 10.18 5.87
N ARG A 11 7.95 8.89 5.72
CA ARG A 11 9.29 8.44 5.28
C ARG A 11 9.58 8.78 3.83
N GLN A 12 8.59 8.71 2.95
CA GLN A 12 8.76 9.13 1.55
C GLN A 12 9.09 10.62 1.43
N ILE A 13 8.42 11.48 2.21
CA ILE A 13 8.75 12.91 2.24
C ILE A 13 10.22 13.11 2.65
N SER A 14 10.68 12.40 3.68
CA SER A 14 12.08 12.45 4.10
C SER A 14 13.03 11.94 3.01
N LEU A 15 12.70 10.85 2.32
CA LEU A 15 13.48 10.32 1.20
C LEU A 15 13.61 11.32 0.06
N HIS A 16 12.55 12.04 -0.29
CA HIS A 16 12.59 13.06 -1.33
C HIS A 16 13.54 14.20 -0.98
N LYS A 17 13.60 14.60 0.29
CA LYS A 17 14.58 15.60 0.75
C LYS A 17 16.02 15.09 0.56
N ILE A 18 16.29 13.84 0.92
CA ILE A 18 17.62 13.23 0.74
C ILE A 18 17.96 13.11 -0.76
N ALA A 19 17.01 12.68 -1.59
CA ALA A 19 17.22 12.50 -3.02
C ALA A 19 17.51 13.82 -3.74
N ASN A 20 16.76 14.88 -3.42
CA ASN A 20 16.91 16.19 -4.08
C ASN A 20 18.23 16.90 -3.71
N HIS A 21 18.75 16.69 -2.50
CA HIS A 21 19.93 17.42 -2.02
C HIS A 21 21.24 16.60 -2.06
N GLY A 22 21.18 15.27 -2.21
CA GLY A 22 22.38 14.44 -2.12
C GLY A 22 22.46 13.25 -3.09
N ILE A 23 21.33 12.66 -3.50
CA ILE A 23 21.31 11.38 -4.24
C ILE A 23 20.22 11.40 -5.34
N PRO A 24 20.48 12.04 -6.49
CA PRO A 24 19.50 12.11 -7.59
C PRO A 24 19.16 10.73 -8.17
N GLU A 25 20.04 9.74 -8.00
CA GLU A 25 19.84 8.37 -8.48
C GLU A 25 18.60 7.69 -7.84
N LEU A 26 18.12 8.19 -6.70
CA LEU A 26 16.92 7.67 -6.01
C LEU A 26 15.60 8.13 -6.65
N VAL A 27 15.57 9.28 -7.32
CA VAL A 27 14.33 9.92 -7.80
C VAL A 27 13.45 8.98 -8.64
N PRO A 28 13.99 8.21 -9.63
CA PRO A 28 13.16 7.32 -10.43
C PRO A 28 12.54 6.15 -9.64
N ILE A 29 13.20 5.72 -8.56
CA ILE A 29 12.70 4.66 -7.67
C ILE A 29 11.60 5.22 -6.77
N LEU A 30 11.83 6.42 -6.21
CA LEU A 30 10.86 7.10 -5.35
C LEU A 30 9.55 7.38 -6.09
N TYR A 31 9.61 7.88 -7.32
CA TYR A 31 8.42 8.10 -8.13
C TYR A 31 7.54 6.84 -8.27
N ARG A 32 8.17 5.68 -8.51
CA ARG A 32 7.44 4.40 -8.60
C ARG A 32 6.87 3.98 -7.25
N ALA A 33 7.62 4.20 -6.17
CA ALA A 33 7.17 3.88 -4.83
C ALA A 33 5.98 4.76 -4.41
N ASP A 34 5.96 6.04 -4.81
CA ASP A 34 4.87 6.97 -4.51
C ASP A 34 3.58 6.60 -5.24
N LEU A 35 3.68 6.20 -6.51
CA LEU A 35 2.54 5.70 -7.26
C LEU A 35 1.92 4.47 -6.56
N LEU A 36 2.76 3.48 -6.26
CA LEU A 36 2.31 2.27 -5.56
C LEU A 36 1.73 2.59 -4.18
N THR A 37 2.33 3.52 -3.45
CA THR A 37 1.80 3.98 -2.15
C THR A 37 0.42 4.59 -2.31
N SER A 38 0.22 5.42 -3.33
CA SER A 38 -1.07 6.04 -3.60
C SER A 38 -2.14 5.00 -3.90
N GLU A 39 -1.80 3.96 -4.68
CA GLU A 39 -2.68 2.81 -4.94
C GLU A 39 -3.04 2.07 -3.63
N MET A 40 -2.05 1.78 -2.78
CA MET A 40 -2.25 1.10 -1.49
C MET A 40 -3.07 1.93 -0.50
N ILE A 41 -2.85 3.25 -0.46
CA ILE A 41 -3.62 4.19 0.36
C ILE A 41 -5.08 4.17 -0.06
N HIS A 42 -5.33 4.30 -1.36
CA HIS A 42 -6.69 4.26 -1.89
C HIS A 42 -7.39 2.95 -1.52
N PHE A 43 -6.74 1.82 -1.75
CA PHE A 43 -7.29 0.50 -1.42
C PHE A 43 -7.67 0.38 0.06
N ILE A 44 -6.75 0.70 0.97
CA ILE A 44 -6.98 0.60 2.42
C ILE A 44 -8.12 1.52 2.86
N HIS A 45 -8.14 2.76 2.36
CA HIS A 45 -9.22 3.68 2.69
C HIS A 45 -10.57 3.16 2.20
N GLN A 46 -10.68 2.70 0.95
CA GLN A 46 -11.96 2.16 0.46
C GLN A 46 -12.43 0.95 1.28
N MET A 47 -11.52 0.06 1.68
CA MET A 47 -11.84 -1.07 2.56
C MET A 47 -12.29 -0.61 3.96
N ALA A 48 -11.58 0.35 4.55
CA ALA A 48 -11.95 0.90 5.87
C ALA A 48 -13.31 1.59 5.82
N TYR A 49 -13.59 2.36 4.76
CA TYR A 49 -14.89 3.00 4.55
C TYR A 49 -16.01 1.96 4.44
N TYR A 50 -15.81 0.90 3.67
CA TYR A 50 -16.80 -0.17 3.52
C TYR A 50 -17.10 -0.87 4.85
N ILE A 51 -16.06 -1.30 5.58
CA ILE A 51 -16.25 -2.03 6.83
C ILE A 51 -16.93 -1.14 7.89
N THR A 52 -16.52 0.12 8.01
CA THR A 52 -17.05 1.02 9.04
C THR A 52 -18.45 1.53 8.69
N PHE A 53 -18.65 2.07 7.49
CA PHE A 53 -19.89 2.77 7.18
C PHE A 53 -20.94 1.89 6.50
N GLU A 54 -20.54 0.97 5.61
CA GLU A 54 -21.51 0.15 4.86
C GLU A 54 -21.85 -1.17 5.59
N ALA A 55 -20.87 -1.75 6.29
CA ALA A 55 -21.09 -2.97 7.08
C ALA A 55 -21.53 -2.64 8.51
N MET A 56 -20.70 -1.96 9.31
CA MET A 56 -21.01 -1.73 10.73
C MET A 56 -22.19 -0.78 10.94
N GLU A 57 -22.12 0.46 10.44
CA GLU A 57 -23.16 1.46 10.72
C GLU A 57 -24.53 1.06 10.15
N CYS A 58 -24.60 0.55 8.91
CA CYS A 58 -25.87 0.09 8.36
C CYS A 58 -26.47 -1.11 9.12
N SER A 59 -25.63 -2.04 9.60
CA SER A 59 -26.14 -3.17 10.41
C SER A 59 -26.58 -2.69 11.79
N TRP A 60 -25.87 -1.72 12.38
CA TRP A 60 -26.22 -1.11 13.66
C TRP A 60 -27.57 -0.39 13.60
N ASP A 61 -27.81 0.40 12.55
CA ASP A 61 -29.10 1.08 12.35
C ASP A 61 -30.27 0.10 12.24
N GLN A 62 -30.08 -1.02 11.53
CA GLN A 62 -31.06 -2.11 11.45
C GLN A 62 -31.35 -2.73 12.82
N LEU A 63 -30.29 -3.03 13.60
CA LEU A 63 -30.43 -3.57 14.95
C LEU A 63 -31.25 -2.62 15.84
N ILE A 64 -30.89 -1.33 15.88
CA ILE A 64 -31.61 -0.35 16.71
C ILE A 64 -33.07 -0.22 16.28
N THR A 65 -33.36 -0.29 14.98
CA THR A 65 -34.73 -0.25 14.48
C THR A 65 -35.53 -1.46 14.95
N HIS A 66 -34.97 -2.67 14.86
CA HIS A 66 -35.63 -3.89 15.31
C HIS A 66 -35.79 -3.92 16.84
N LEU A 67 -34.78 -3.48 17.60
CA LEU A 67 -34.86 -3.42 19.06
C LEU A 67 -35.92 -2.44 19.57
N ARG A 68 -36.20 -1.36 18.83
CA ARG A 68 -37.27 -0.42 19.18
C ARG A 68 -38.67 -0.97 18.91
N GLN A 69 -38.78 -1.95 18.02
CA GLN A 69 -40.04 -2.59 17.63
C GLN A 69 -40.31 -3.88 18.42
N ALA A 70 -39.28 -4.45 19.06
CA ALA A 70 -39.39 -5.68 19.83
C ALA A 70 -40.27 -5.48 21.07
N GLU A 71 -41.29 -6.34 21.21
CA GLU A 71 -42.20 -6.38 22.36
C GLU A 71 -41.83 -7.51 23.33
N SER A 72 -40.96 -8.43 22.91
CA SER A 72 -40.50 -9.57 23.71
C SER A 72 -38.97 -9.71 23.76
N LEU A 73 -38.50 -10.46 24.77
CA LEU A 73 -37.08 -10.81 24.88
C LEU A 73 -36.63 -11.72 23.73
N ASP A 74 -37.50 -12.62 23.27
CA ASP A 74 -37.18 -13.52 22.16
C ASP A 74 -36.97 -12.72 20.86
N GLU A 75 -37.82 -11.73 20.57
CA GLU A 75 -37.62 -10.82 19.44
C GLU A 75 -36.32 -10.00 19.54
N THR A 76 -35.91 -9.65 20.76
CA THR A 76 -34.63 -8.98 21.01
C THR A 76 -33.44 -9.89 20.69
N ILE A 77 -33.53 -11.16 21.10
CA ILE A 77 -32.49 -12.16 20.81
C ILE A 77 -32.41 -12.41 19.30
N ASP A 78 -33.54 -12.60 18.62
CA ASP A 78 -33.61 -12.82 17.18
C ASP A 78 -33.03 -11.64 16.39
N ALA A 79 -33.38 -10.40 16.77
CA ALA A 79 -32.83 -9.20 16.14
C ALA A 79 -31.30 -9.12 16.29
N HIS A 80 -30.78 -9.50 17.45
CA HIS A 80 -29.35 -9.53 17.71
C HIS A 80 -28.62 -10.64 16.93
N GLU A 81 -29.18 -11.84 16.84
CA GLU A 81 -28.61 -12.94 16.04
C GLU A 81 -28.58 -12.61 14.54
N GLN A 82 -29.66 -12.00 14.03
CA GLN A 82 -29.72 -11.51 12.64
C GLN A 82 -28.69 -10.41 12.38
N PHE A 83 -28.51 -9.48 13.31
CA PHE A 83 -27.48 -8.45 13.25
C PHE A 83 -26.08 -9.08 13.14
N LEU A 84 -25.74 -10.01 14.05
CA LEU A 84 -24.42 -10.66 14.04
C LEU A 84 -24.17 -11.43 12.74
N THR A 85 -25.17 -12.19 12.27
CA THR A 85 -25.05 -12.97 11.04
C THR A 85 -24.84 -12.06 9.82
N THR A 86 -25.61 -10.96 9.75
CA THR A 86 -25.50 -9.98 8.66
C THR A 86 -24.17 -9.25 8.71
N LEU A 87 -23.73 -8.84 9.90
CA LEU A 87 -22.47 -8.13 10.10
C LEU A 87 -21.28 -9.01 9.72
N LEU A 88 -21.25 -10.27 10.18
CA LEU A 88 -20.18 -11.20 9.86
C LEU A 88 -20.09 -11.45 8.35
N LYS A 89 -21.22 -11.64 7.67
CA LYS A 89 -21.28 -11.79 6.22
C LYS A 89 -20.74 -10.54 5.50
N ARG A 90 -21.23 -9.35 5.86
CA ARG A 90 -20.79 -8.08 5.24
C ARG A 90 -19.32 -7.78 5.53
N ALA A 91 -18.81 -8.16 6.70
CA ALA A 91 -17.41 -8.02 7.08
C ALA A 91 -16.49 -9.08 6.43
N LEU A 92 -17.01 -9.95 5.56
CA LEU A 92 -16.28 -11.04 4.88
C LEU A 92 -15.73 -12.10 5.86
N LEU A 93 -16.39 -12.29 7.00
CA LEU A 93 -15.98 -13.22 8.05
C LEU A 93 -16.79 -14.54 8.06
N ASP A 94 -17.73 -14.70 7.13
CA ASP A 94 -18.47 -15.95 6.94
C ASP A 94 -17.71 -16.94 6.04
N GLU A 95 -18.11 -18.22 6.09
CA GLU A 95 -17.41 -19.30 5.36
C GLU A 95 -17.45 -19.08 3.84
N ASN A 96 -18.53 -18.49 3.30
CA ASN A 96 -18.64 -18.23 1.85
C ASN A 96 -17.67 -17.13 1.38
N SER A 97 -17.25 -16.23 2.29
CA SER A 97 -16.31 -15.15 2.00
C SER A 97 -14.85 -15.53 2.23
N ARG A 98 -14.56 -16.78 2.61
CA ARG A 98 -13.23 -17.24 2.99
C ARG A 98 -12.17 -17.02 1.89
N GLU A 99 -12.53 -17.25 0.63
CA GLU A 99 -11.62 -17.00 -0.50
C GLU A 99 -11.30 -15.51 -0.65
N VAL A 100 -12.32 -14.66 -0.55
CA VAL A 100 -12.19 -13.19 -0.63
C VAL A 100 -11.37 -12.65 0.53
N LEU A 101 -11.61 -13.15 1.74
CA LEU A 101 -10.85 -12.78 2.94
C LEU A 101 -9.40 -13.22 2.84
N THR A 102 -9.13 -14.42 2.30
CA THR A 102 -7.77 -14.91 2.05
C THR A 102 -7.04 -14.01 1.06
N GLN A 103 -7.73 -13.60 0.00
CA GLN A 103 -7.18 -12.67 -0.98
C GLN A 103 -6.89 -11.28 -0.36
N LEU A 104 -7.80 -10.77 0.48
CA LEU A 104 -7.61 -9.51 1.19
C LEU A 104 -6.40 -9.56 2.14
N ARG A 105 -6.22 -10.67 2.88
CA ARG A 105 -5.04 -10.88 3.74
C ARG A 105 -3.75 -10.90 2.92
N ALA A 106 -3.73 -11.61 1.80
CA ALA A 106 -2.58 -11.64 0.90
C ALA A 106 -2.22 -10.24 0.35
N ILE A 107 -3.22 -9.41 0.05
CA ILE A 107 -3.00 -8.01 -0.32
C ILE A 107 -2.33 -7.25 0.82
N TYR A 108 -2.82 -7.39 2.06
CA TYR A 108 -2.21 -6.73 3.22
C TYR A 108 -0.76 -7.19 3.47
N ASP A 109 -0.46 -8.47 3.28
CA ASP A 109 0.91 -8.98 3.37
C ASP A 109 1.84 -8.32 2.35
N ARG A 110 1.37 -8.10 1.10
CA ARG A 110 2.13 -7.36 0.09
C ARG A 110 2.36 -5.89 0.48
N ILE A 111 1.40 -5.25 1.13
CA ILE A 111 1.57 -3.87 1.64
C ILE A 111 2.63 -3.81 2.75
N ILE A 112 2.65 -4.81 3.64
CA ILE A 112 3.68 -4.92 4.69
C ILE A 112 5.06 -5.19 4.06
N GLU A 113 5.13 -6.06 3.05
CA GLU A 113 6.37 -6.31 2.30
C GLU A 113 6.90 -5.04 1.63
N PHE A 114 6.02 -4.26 0.99
CA PHE A 114 6.38 -2.96 0.42
C PHE A 114 6.94 -2.00 1.47
N GLN A 115 6.30 -1.91 2.64
CA GLN A 115 6.81 -1.09 3.75
C GLN A 115 8.22 -1.53 4.15
N ASN A 116 8.50 -2.83 4.22
CA ASN A 116 9.82 -3.35 4.53
C ASN A 116 10.87 -2.97 3.47
N ILE A 117 10.52 -3.01 2.19
CA ILE A 117 11.39 -2.56 1.10
C ILE A 117 11.68 -1.06 1.23
N GLN A 118 10.67 -0.23 1.50
CA GLN A 118 10.89 1.20 1.75
C GLN A 118 11.70 1.46 3.01
N ASN A 119 11.56 0.61 4.04
CA ASN A 119 12.36 0.69 5.25
C ASN A 119 13.85 0.48 4.97
N LYS A 120 14.17 -0.55 4.18
CA LYS A 120 15.52 -0.83 3.71
C LYS A 120 16.05 0.28 2.81
N LEU A 121 15.26 0.75 1.84
CA LEU A 121 15.65 1.83 0.94
C LEU A 121 15.99 3.11 1.71
N TYR A 122 15.19 3.47 2.72
CA TYR A 122 15.49 4.62 3.58
C TYR A 122 16.79 4.46 4.34
N ALA A 123 17.03 3.30 4.97
CA ALA A 123 18.27 3.07 5.70
C ALA A 123 19.51 3.19 4.78
N LEU A 124 19.42 2.61 3.58
CA LEU A 124 20.47 2.71 2.56
C LEU A 124 20.67 4.14 2.06
N ALA A 125 19.58 4.89 1.84
CA ALA A 125 19.64 6.28 1.39
C ALA A 125 20.25 7.20 2.46
N VAL A 126 19.93 7.00 3.74
CA VAL A 126 20.52 7.74 4.84
C VAL A 126 22.01 7.45 4.95
N ALA A 127 22.41 6.17 4.93
CA ALA A 127 23.81 5.77 4.99
C ALA A 127 24.64 6.34 3.83
N GLU A 128 24.13 6.26 2.61
CA GLU A 128 24.76 6.87 1.43
C GLU A 128 24.85 8.39 1.57
N SER A 129 23.78 9.05 2.05
CA SER A 129 23.77 10.51 2.23
C SER A 129 24.80 10.97 3.26
N GLU A 130 24.94 10.23 4.36
CA GLU A 130 25.95 10.47 5.39
C GLU A 130 27.36 10.24 4.84
N ALA A 131 27.58 9.18 4.06
CA ALA A 131 28.87 8.91 3.42
C ALA A 131 29.27 10.03 2.45
N ARG A 132 28.35 10.52 1.60
CA ARG A 132 28.61 11.66 0.69
C ARG A 132 28.94 12.94 1.47
N ARG A 133 28.21 13.22 2.54
CA ARG A 133 28.45 14.38 3.40
C ARG A 133 29.81 14.29 4.11
N ALA A 134 30.16 13.14 4.68
CA ALA A 134 31.44 12.92 5.35
C ALA A 134 32.63 12.98 4.37
N PHE A 135 32.43 12.58 3.11
CA PHE A 135 33.44 12.78 2.07
C PHE A 135 33.63 14.28 1.78
N ALA A 136 32.55 15.03 1.54
CA ALA A 136 32.61 16.47 1.29
C ALA A 136 33.26 17.26 2.45
N GLU A 137 32.88 16.98 3.70
CA GLU A 137 33.47 17.61 4.89
C GLU A 137 34.98 17.33 5.00
N ARG A 138 35.41 16.10 4.65
CA ARG A 138 36.84 15.74 4.62
C ARG A 138 37.58 16.51 3.52
N MET A 139 37.01 16.61 2.32
CA MET A 139 37.58 17.40 1.23
C MET A 139 37.79 18.86 1.65
N GLU A 140 36.75 19.49 2.21
CA GLU A 140 36.81 20.88 2.66
C GLU A 140 37.85 21.10 3.75
N SER A 141 37.93 20.20 4.75
CA SER A 141 38.89 20.31 5.85
C SER A 141 40.35 20.19 5.37
N GLN A 142 40.62 19.38 4.34
CA GLN A 142 41.95 19.27 3.75
C GLN A 142 42.29 20.47 2.85
N MET A 143 41.31 20.98 2.10
CA MET A 143 41.47 22.21 1.30
C MET A 143 41.77 23.42 2.18
N GLN A 144 41.10 23.57 3.34
CA GLN A 144 41.38 24.62 4.32
C GLN A 144 42.79 24.52 4.91
N LYS A 145 43.37 23.32 4.99
CA LYS A 145 44.76 23.07 5.42
C LYS A 145 45.78 23.29 4.30
N GLY A 146 45.36 23.77 3.12
CA GLY A 146 46.23 24.05 1.98
C GLY A 146 46.76 22.80 1.27
N ARG A 147 46.15 21.63 1.51
CA ARG A 147 46.49 20.36 0.85
C ARG A 147 45.48 20.06 -0.26
N TYR A 148 45.90 19.33 -1.30
CA TYR A 148 44.97 18.77 -2.28
C TYR A 148 43.96 17.88 -1.53
N GLY A 149 42.67 18.15 -1.68
CA GLY A 149 41.61 17.73 -0.75
C GLY A 149 41.49 16.23 -0.46
N VAL A 150 41.83 15.38 -1.43
CA VAL A 150 41.85 13.91 -1.34
C VAL A 150 42.88 13.38 -2.34
N THR A 151 43.39 12.18 -2.09
CA THR A 151 44.26 11.50 -3.07
C THR A 151 43.44 10.97 -4.25
N ALA A 152 44.06 10.88 -5.43
CA ALA A 152 43.40 10.33 -6.62
C ALA A 152 42.88 8.90 -6.40
N GLN A 153 43.56 8.12 -5.56
CA GLN A 153 43.13 6.76 -5.20
C GLN A 153 41.84 6.76 -4.37
N GLU A 154 41.72 7.66 -3.39
CA GLU A 154 40.49 7.78 -2.56
C GLU A 154 39.31 8.28 -3.39
N GLU A 155 39.54 9.16 -4.37
CA GLU A 155 38.51 9.62 -5.30
C GLU A 155 38.04 8.50 -6.23
N ASP A 156 38.95 7.66 -6.73
CA ASP A 156 38.61 6.50 -7.55
C ASP A 156 37.84 5.44 -6.76
N GLU A 157 38.26 5.13 -5.53
CA GLU A 157 37.55 4.20 -4.63
C GLU A 157 36.12 4.69 -4.33
N TYR A 158 35.97 5.98 -3.99
CA TYR A 158 34.65 6.60 -3.78
C TYR A 158 33.76 6.54 -5.03
N ASN A 159 34.33 6.79 -6.21
CA ASN A 159 33.60 6.70 -7.47
C ASN A 159 33.16 5.27 -7.80
N ILE A 160 33.96 4.25 -7.44
CA ILE A 160 33.59 2.84 -7.57
C ILE A 160 32.43 2.50 -6.64
N GLU A 161 32.50 2.90 -5.36
CA GLU A 161 31.45 2.65 -4.37
C GLU A 161 30.12 3.31 -4.77
N ARG A 162 30.17 4.56 -5.24
CA ARG A 162 28.98 5.28 -5.71
C ARG A 162 28.35 4.60 -6.92
N LYS A 163 29.15 4.12 -7.87
CA LYS A 163 28.66 3.35 -9.03
C LYS A 163 28.08 2.01 -8.59
N ASN A 164 28.68 1.35 -7.60
CA ASN A 164 28.16 0.10 -7.02
C ASN A 164 26.80 0.32 -6.35
N PHE A 165 26.65 1.39 -5.56
CA PHE A 165 25.38 1.78 -4.96
C PHE A 165 24.31 2.03 -6.04
N ALA A 166 24.62 2.87 -7.02
CA ALA A 166 23.66 3.25 -8.06
C ALA A 166 23.26 2.09 -9.00
N LYS A 167 24.19 1.18 -9.32
CA LYS A 167 23.94 0.11 -10.28
C LYS A 167 23.41 -1.16 -9.62
N ASN A 168 24.05 -1.60 -8.54
CA ASN A 168 23.75 -2.91 -7.94
C ASN A 168 22.68 -2.77 -6.86
N ILE A 169 22.88 -1.88 -5.88
CA ILE A 169 21.94 -1.74 -4.75
C ILE A 169 20.61 -1.14 -5.21
N LEU A 170 20.64 0.00 -5.90
CA LEU A 170 19.42 0.61 -6.44
C LEU A 170 18.78 -0.25 -7.54
N GLY A 171 19.58 -0.99 -8.30
CA GLY A 171 19.10 -1.97 -9.29
C GLY A 171 18.25 -3.06 -8.63
N ASP A 172 18.76 -3.68 -7.57
CA ASP A 172 18.06 -4.69 -6.78
C ASP A 172 16.78 -4.12 -6.14
N MET A 173 16.85 -2.96 -5.49
CA MET A 173 15.67 -2.30 -4.90
C MET A 173 14.59 -2.00 -5.93
N LYS A 174 14.98 -1.55 -7.13
CA LYS A 174 14.05 -1.31 -8.24
C LYS A 174 13.40 -2.61 -8.73
N ALA A 175 14.14 -3.71 -8.75
CA ALA A 175 13.60 -5.02 -9.12
C ALA A 175 12.62 -5.53 -8.07
N GLN A 176 12.98 -5.48 -6.78
CA GLN A 176 12.11 -5.86 -5.66
C GLN A 176 10.82 -5.04 -5.66
N LEU A 177 10.91 -3.71 -5.82
CA LEU A 177 9.75 -2.84 -5.90
C LEU A 177 8.84 -3.20 -7.09
N LYS A 178 9.43 -3.53 -8.25
CA LYS A 178 8.67 -3.96 -9.43
C LYS A 178 7.91 -5.27 -9.17
N ILE A 179 8.55 -6.25 -8.53
CA ILE A 179 7.95 -7.54 -8.20
C ILE A 179 6.76 -7.34 -7.25
N VAL A 180 6.95 -6.59 -6.17
CA VAL A 180 5.89 -6.31 -5.20
C VAL A 180 4.75 -5.51 -5.83
N SER A 181 5.07 -4.51 -6.66
CA SER A 181 4.06 -3.73 -7.39
C SER A 181 3.20 -4.62 -8.29
N GLN A 182 3.81 -5.48 -9.09
CA GLN A 182 3.09 -6.37 -10.00
C GLN A 182 2.23 -7.37 -9.22
N SER A 183 2.80 -8.01 -8.20
CA SER A 183 2.09 -8.98 -7.37
C SER A 183 0.91 -8.34 -6.63
N TYR A 184 1.09 -7.14 -6.08
CA TYR A 184 0.01 -6.38 -5.46
C TYR A 184 -1.12 -6.08 -6.45
N GLN A 185 -0.80 -5.56 -7.63
CA GLN A 185 -1.81 -5.23 -8.64
C GLN A 185 -2.55 -6.46 -9.16
N ASP A 186 -1.85 -7.58 -9.38
CA ASP A 186 -2.47 -8.85 -9.77
C ASP A 186 -3.42 -9.35 -8.67
N MET A 187 -3.01 -9.26 -7.40
CA MET A 187 -3.85 -9.63 -6.27
C MET A 187 -5.10 -8.75 -6.15
N VAL A 188 -4.97 -7.44 -6.35
CA VAL A 188 -6.11 -6.52 -6.35
C VAL A 188 -7.05 -6.83 -7.50
N ARG A 189 -6.55 -7.16 -8.71
CA ARG A 189 -7.42 -7.57 -9.83
C ARG A 189 -8.23 -8.82 -9.50
N THR A 190 -7.59 -9.85 -8.95
CA THR A 190 -8.30 -11.08 -8.52
C THR A 190 -9.36 -10.77 -7.47
N PHE A 191 -9.02 -9.92 -6.50
CA PHE A 191 -9.98 -9.48 -5.48
C PHE A 191 -11.18 -8.75 -6.09
N LEU A 192 -10.94 -7.81 -7.02
CA LEU A 192 -12.00 -7.08 -7.71
C LEU A 192 -12.92 -8.01 -8.51
N LEU A 193 -12.37 -9.04 -9.16
CA LEU A 193 -13.15 -10.06 -9.88
C LEU A 193 -14.04 -10.86 -8.92
N GLN A 194 -13.50 -11.28 -7.78
CA GLN A 194 -14.28 -11.98 -6.75
C GLN A 194 -15.42 -11.10 -6.22
N LEU A 195 -15.17 -9.80 -6.01
CA LEU A 195 -16.21 -8.85 -5.59
C LEU A 195 -17.27 -8.59 -6.68
N THR A 196 -16.90 -8.57 -7.97
CA THR A 196 -17.91 -8.41 -9.04
C THR A 196 -18.84 -9.63 -9.15
N CYS A 197 -18.34 -10.81 -8.83
CA CYS A 197 -19.11 -12.05 -8.84
C CYS A 197 -19.93 -12.27 -7.56
N SER A 198 -19.73 -11.46 -6.52
CA SER A 198 -20.48 -11.63 -5.26
C SER A 198 -21.96 -11.34 -5.44
N GLN A 199 -22.82 -12.00 -4.68
CA GLN A 199 -24.27 -11.72 -4.71
C GLN A 199 -24.63 -10.41 -3.98
N ASP A 200 -23.77 -9.92 -3.09
CA ASP A 200 -24.00 -8.68 -2.35
C ASP A 200 -23.76 -7.45 -3.24
N GLN A 201 -24.75 -6.57 -3.30
CA GLN A 201 -24.69 -5.33 -4.08
C GLN A 201 -23.65 -4.35 -3.53
N ASN A 202 -23.46 -4.26 -2.21
CA ASN A 202 -22.50 -3.35 -1.59
C ASN A 202 -21.07 -3.77 -1.93
N LEU A 203 -20.79 -5.08 -1.96
CA LEU A 203 -19.49 -5.59 -2.40
C LEU A 203 -19.20 -5.30 -3.88
N ARG A 204 -20.22 -5.33 -4.76
CA ARG A 204 -20.07 -4.91 -6.16
C ARG A 204 -19.79 -3.40 -6.27
N PHE A 205 -20.47 -2.57 -5.47
CA PHE A 205 -20.19 -1.14 -5.42
C PHE A 205 -18.79 -0.83 -4.87
N LEU A 206 -18.34 -1.58 -3.88
CA LEU A 206 -16.97 -1.52 -3.39
C LEU A 206 -15.97 -1.82 -4.51
N SER A 207 -16.21 -2.85 -5.32
CA SER A 207 -15.36 -3.17 -6.49
C SER A 207 -15.22 -1.95 -7.42
N PHE A 208 -16.31 -1.25 -7.71
CA PHE A 208 -16.28 -0.03 -8.52
C PHE A 208 -15.50 1.11 -7.85
N ARG A 209 -15.67 1.32 -6.54
CA ARG A 209 -14.95 2.36 -5.79
C ARG A 209 -13.45 2.08 -5.70
N VAL A 210 -13.06 0.82 -5.51
CA VAL A 210 -11.66 0.40 -5.46
C VAL A 210 -11.00 0.57 -6.83
N ASP A 211 -11.72 0.25 -7.92
CA ASP A 211 -11.28 0.50 -9.30
C ASP A 211 -11.49 1.96 -9.76
N PHE A 212 -11.02 2.91 -8.95
CA PHE A 212 -11.11 4.33 -9.26
C PHE A 212 -10.39 4.65 -10.60
N ASN A 213 -11.05 5.43 -11.46
CA ASN A 213 -10.60 5.75 -12.84
C ASN A 213 -10.40 4.54 -13.77
N SER A 214 -10.99 3.39 -13.45
CA SER A 214 -10.78 2.14 -14.20
C SER A 214 -9.30 1.76 -14.30
N HIS A 215 -8.53 2.11 -13.27
CA HIS A 215 -7.08 1.90 -13.23
C HIS A 215 -6.73 0.43 -13.49
N TYR A 216 -7.47 -0.50 -12.88
CA TYR A 216 -7.27 -1.93 -13.04
C TYR A 216 -7.98 -2.47 -14.30
N LYS A 217 -9.18 -1.97 -14.61
CA LYS A 217 -9.95 -2.31 -15.83
C LYS A 217 -9.22 -2.00 -17.14
N ARG A 218 -8.43 -0.93 -17.20
CA ARG A 218 -7.60 -0.59 -18.38
C ARG A 218 -6.61 -1.70 -18.75
N THR A 219 -6.24 -2.51 -17.76
CA THR A 219 -5.22 -3.56 -17.91
C THR A 219 -5.85 -4.96 -17.99
N ASP A 220 -7.12 -5.13 -17.60
CA ASP A 220 -7.83 -6.42 -17.64
C ASP A 220 -9.29 -6.24 -18.08
N ALA A 221 -9.59 -6.64 -19.31
CA ALA A 221 -10.91 -6.50 -19.94
C ALA A 221 -12.03 -7.26 -19.20
N ARG A 222 -11.69 -8.30 -18.41
CA ARG A 222 -12.67 -9.11 -17.66
C ARG A 222 -13.38 -8.32 -16.56
N LEU A 223 -12.74 -7.27 -16.05
CA LEU A 223 -13.33 -6.35 -15.07
C LEU A 223 -14.35 -5.38 -15.71
N GLY A 224 -14.37 -5.29 -17.05
CA GLY A 224 -15.23 -4.39 -17.82
C GLY A 224 -16.53 -5.02 -18.33
N THR A 225 -16.64 -6.35 -18.32
CA THR A 225 -17.87 -7.04 -18.72
C THR A 225 -19.00 -6.70 -17.73
N PRO A 226 -20.11 -6.10 -18.18
CA PRO A 226 -21.27 -5.89 -17.33
C PRO A 226 -21.71 -7.26 -16.81
N VAL A 227 -21.89 -7.38 -15.49
CA VAL A 227 -22.65 -8.49 -14.94
C VAL A 227 -24.06 -8.30 -15.51
N ASP A 228 -24.48 -9.16 -16.44
CA ASP A 228 -25.87 -9.19 -16.90
C ASP A 228 -26.74 -9.35 -15.67
N ILE A 229 -27.43 -8.26 -15.30
CA ILE A 229 -28.48 -8.27 -14.31
C ILE A 229 -29.71 -8.83 -15.03
N SER A 230 -29.67 -10.13 -15.36
CA SER A 230 -30.87 -10.83 -15.79
C SER A 230 -31.78 -10.97 -14.57
N THR A 231 -32.84 -10.17 -14.61
CA THR A 231 -34.07 -10.17 -13.79
C THR A 231 -34.50 -11.55 -13.31
#